data_AF-A0A087AM12-F1
#
_entry.id   AF-A0A087AM12-F1
#
_cell.length_a   1.000
_cell.length_b   1.000
_cell.length_c   1.000
_cell.angle_alpha   90.00
_cell.angle_beta   90.00
_cell.angle_gamma   90.00
#
_symmetry.space_group_name_H-M   'P 1'
#
loop_
_entity.id
_entity.type
_entity.pdbx_description
1 polymer ?
#
loop_
_entity_poly.entity_id
_entity_poly.type
_entity_poly.pdbx_seq_one_letter_code
_entity_poly.pdbx_strand_id
1 'polypeptide(L)'
;MKDAMDMVARTDAGREEYLRLTAHASQDADAWQAAADGTPQRGDALTQVGDMLTAAAMRPLRRSVEGAAINGGSADAAELYRDSYAAWQEVHDTAKAMERLWYAPHSPAPARADAMRLLTWQLRDAHDELDWLARTIGADAAARIRADVLGPTAPKRTYHRRKPKATPRFRGNELDDPTPVYREIALLQDRAVEEVRQDVEDAEAQGMRPSEAMVRAYGAAAPRGVLVGIDLETTGLSPYSDYIVDAGWERYDLADGRAFDAQRHTYGISAERAALGLRRQTVELNGIDVPQLEGFMPFQEDVAAQRRMMDVLDGATMVAHHARFERHFLTNNCAGFAEAVREGRTRILDSRMVAVHADDYRSRGFTLEDYARRHGAIDAAQGVRLPAADGGVLALDQGEDERHLGLEDTHIMMEALHRHLTQLHDRFAKGEPVMADDESTSDDEIMLFQAAANRFFSRE
;
A
#
# COMPACT_ATOMS: atom_id res chain seq x y z
N MET A 1 16.71 -24.28 -16.82
CA MET A 1 16.84 -22.82 -16.60
C MET A 1 15.91 -22.05 -17.52
N LYS A 2 15.97 -22.25 -18.85
CA LYS A 2 14.97 -21.71 -19.79
C LYS A 2 13.54 -22.08 -19.40
N ASP A 3 13.29 -23.37 -19.14
CA ASP A 3 11.96 -23.85 -18.72
C ASP A 3 11.49 -23.29 -17.37
N ALA A 4 12.39 -22.94 -16.45
CA ALA A 4 12.03 -22.35 -15.17
C ALA A 4 11.76 -20.83 -15.29
N MET A 5 12.43 -20.15 -16.21
CA MET A 5 12.19 -18.74 -16.49
C MET A 5 10.87 -18.51 -17.24
N ASP A 6 10.53 -19.39 -18.18
CA ASP A 6 9.25 -19.36 -18.91
C ASP A 6 8.04 -19.52 -17.97
N MET A 7 8.27 -19.97 -16.73
CA MET A 7 7.25 -20.14 -15.70
C MET A 7 7.06 -18.93 -14.79
N VAL A 8 8.18 -18.28 -14.42
CA VAL A 8 8.19 -17.07 -13.59
C VAL A 8 7.72 -15.86 -14.39
N ALA A 9 8.08 -15.81 -15.68
CA ALA A 9 7.72 -14.76 -16.62
C ALA A 9 7.18 -15.39 -17.91
N ARG A 10 5.88 -15.24 -18.13
CA ARG A 10 5.14 -15.99 -19.15
C ARG A 10 5.13 -15.30 -20.50
N THR A 11 5.25 -13.98 -20.48
CA THR A 11 5.30 -13.13 -21.67
C THR A 11 6.74 -12.84 -22.11
N ASP A 12 6.95 -12.54 -23.39
CA ASP A 12 8.27 -12.10 -23.87
C ASP A 12 8.72 -10.82 -23.14
N ALA A 13 7.81 -9.85 -22.96
CA ALA A 13 8.07 -8.62 -22.22
C ALA A 13 8.42 -8.90 -20.76
N GLY A 14 7.68 -9.79 -20.09
CA GLY A 14 7.97 -10.21 -18.73
C GLY A 14 9.35 -10.89 -18.62
N ARG A 15 9.74 -11.73 -19.59
CA ARG A 15 11.06 -12.38 -19.61
C ARG A 15 12.18 -11.37 -19.77
N GLU A 16 12.02 -10.41 -20.68
CA GLU A 16 12.97 -9.33 -20.89
C GLU A 16 13.13 -8.48 -19.62
N GLU A 17 12.02 -8.12 -18.97
CA GLU A 17 12.05 -7.35 -17.72
C GLU A 17 12.70 -8.14 -16.59
N TYR A 18 12.35 -9.42 -16.42
CA TYR A 18 12.97 -10.29 -15.41
C TYR A 18 14.48 -10.40 -15.61
N LEU A 19 14.94 -10.64 -16.86
CA LEU A 19 16.36 -10.69 -17.20
C LEU A 19 17.07 -9.35 -16.93
N ARG A 20 16.41 -8.24 -17.22
CA ARG A 20 16.93 -6.90 -16.92
C ARG A 20 17.09 -6.70 -15.41
N LEU A 21 16.07 -7.06 -14.63
CA LEU A 21 16.10 -7.00 -13.16
C LEU A 21 17.23 -7.87 -12.59
N THR A 22 17.37 -9.10 -13.08
CA THR A 22 18.47 -10.01 -12.73
C THR A 22 19.85 -9.38 -13.01
N ALA A 23 20.06 -8.85 -14.22
CA ALA A 23 21.33 -8.24 -14.60
C ALA A 23 21.67 -7.02 -13.72
N HIS A 24 20.68 -6.18 -13.41
CA HIS A 24 20.86 -5.02 -12.53
C HIS A 24 21.09 -5.42 -11.08
N ALA A 25 20.35 -6.39 -10.55
CA ALA A 25 20.54 -6.89 -9.19
C ALA A 25 21.96 -7.46 -8.99
N SER A 26 22.50 -8.16 -10.00
CA SER A 26 23.90 -8.63 -9.96
C SER A 26 24.91 -7.47 -9.99
N GLN A 27 24.66 -6.42 -10.77
CA GLN A 27 25.54 -5.24 -10.81
C GLN A 27 25.51 -4.44 -9.50
N ASP A 28 24.34 -4.37 -8.87
CA ASP A 28 24.10 -3.56 -7.67
C ASP A 28 24.36 -4.36 -6.37
N ALA A 29 24.70 -5.65 -6.46
CA ALA A 29 24.88 -6.55 -5.30
C ALA A 29 25.95 -6.04 -4.31
N ASP A 30 27.13 -5.65 -4.83
CA ASP A 30 28.22 -5.10 -4.01
C ASP A 30 27.81 -3.79 -3.33
N ALA A 31 27.03 -2.95 -4.03
CA ALA A 31 26.56 -1.68 -3.50
C ALA A 31 25.52 -1.89 -2.39
N TRP A 32 24.62 -2.85 -2.55
CA TRP A 32 23.69 -3.27 -1.49
C TRP A 32 24.41 -3.86 -0.27
N GLN A 33 25.47 -4.65 -0.48
CA GLN A 33 26.29 -5.20 0.59
C GLN A 33 27.04 -4.11 1.36
N ALA A 34 27.70 -3.19 0.66
CA ALA A 34 28.38 -2.06 1.28
C ALA A 34 27.42 -1.16 2.08
N ALA A 35 26.19 -0.97 1.57
CA ALA A 35 25.13 -0.23 2.25
C ALA A 35 24.69 -0.92 3.58
N ALA A 36 24.66 -2.25 3.59
CA ALA A 36 24.34 -3.05 4.78
C ALA A 36 25.42 -2.96 5.85
N ASP A 37 26.69 -3.12 5.48
CA ASP A 37 27.84 -3.11 6.40
C ASP A 37 27.99 -1.77 7.15
N GLY A 38 27.58 -0.66 6.52
CA GLY A 38 27.59 0.67 7.11
C GLY A 38 26.49 0.93 8.16
N THR A 39 25.57 -0.02 8.40
CA THR A 39 24.38 0.18 9.25
C THR A 39 24.25 -0.88 10.38
N PRO A 40 25.08 -0.83 11.45
CA PRO A 40 25.16 -1.89 12.47
C PRO A 40 23.86 -2.15 13.25
N GLN A 41 22.91 -1.20 13.24
CA GLN A 41 21.65 -1.24 13.99
C GLN A 41 20.52 -2.02 13.29
N ARG A 42 20.75 -2.55 12.08
CA ARG A 42 19.75 -3.33 11.30
C ARG A 42 20.17 -4.79 11.09
N GLY A 43 20.92 -5.31 12.08
CA GLY A 43 21.63 -6.58 12.07
C GLY A 43 20.79 -7.83 11.82
N ASP A 44 21.50 -8.86 11.36
CA ASP A 44 21.13 -10.22 10.99
C ASP A 44 20.58 -10.42 9.57
N ALA A 45 19.53 -9.72 9.13
CA ALA A 45 18.92 -9.97 7.81
C ALA A 45 19.75 -9.45 6.61
N LEU A 46 20.63 -8.47 6.83
CA LEU A 46 21.38 -7.82 5.74
C LEU A 46 22.83 -8.29 5.58
N THR A 47 23.32 -9.16 6.49
CA THR A 47 24.74 -9.55 6.60
C THR A 47 25.28 -10.30 5.37
N GLN A 48 24.41 -10.81 4.50
CA GLN A 48 24.77 -11.55 3.29
C GLN A 48 23.98 -11.11 2.04
N VAL A 49 23.51 -9.86 1.99
CA VAL A 49 22.65 -9.37 0.89
C VAL A 49 23.32 -9.54 -0.48
N GLY A 50 24.64 -9.29 -0.59
CA GLY A 50 25.37 -9.49 -1.84
C GLY A 50 25.32 -10.94 -2.34
N ASP A 51 25.60 -11.90 -1.45
CA ASP A 51 25.56 -13.33 -1.77
C ASP A 51 24.14 -13.80 -2.11
N MET A 52 23.14 -13.34 -1.35
CA MET A 52 21.73 -13.67 -1.59
C MET A 52 21.22 -13.08 -2.91
N LEU A 53 21.54 -11.82 -3.21
CA LEU A 53 21.17 -11.19 -4.48
C LEU A 53 21.86 -11.86 -5.66
N THR A 54 23.12 -12.26 -5.49
CA THR A 54 23.84 -13.04 -6.51
C THR A 54 23.19 -14.41 -6.71
N ALA A 55 22.81 -15.10 -5.63
CA ALA A 55 22.13 -16.39 -5.70
C ALA A 55 20.74 -16.27 -6.34
N ALA A 56 19.93 -15.29 -5.91
CA ALA A 56 18.60 -15.00 -6.43
C ALA A 56 18.67 -14.58 -7.91
N ALA A 57 19.66 -13.79 -8.31
CA ALA A 57 19.88 -13.44 -9.71
C ALA A 57 20.20 -14.67 -10.57
N MET A 58 20.91 -15.65 -10.02
CA MET A 58 21.35 -16.83 -10.76
C MET A 58 20.29 -17.95 -10.82
N ARG A 59 19.35 -18.02 -9.87
CA ARG A 59 18.31 -19.06 -9.82
C ARG A 59 17.00 -18.52 -9.24
N PRO A 60 15.85 -18.80 -9.88
CA PRO A 60 14.54 -18.56 -9.26
C PRO A 60 14.43 -19.27 -7.91
N LEU A 61 13.68 -18.65 -6.99
CA LEU A 61 13.41 -19.20 -5.66
C LEU A 61 12.59 -20.50 -5.71
N ARG A 62 11.73 -20.63 -6.73
CA ARG A 62 10.87 -21.79 -6.95
C ARG A 62 11.65 -23.08 -7.14
N ARG A 63 11.18 -24.18 -6.54
CA ARG A 63 11.84 -25.50 -6.55
C ARG A 63 11.05 -26.58 -7.29
N SER A 64 9.75 -26.38 -7.47
CA SER A 64 8.82 -27.32 -8.06
C SER A 64 7.72 -26.63 -8.87
N VAL A 65 7.02 -27.44 -9.65
CA VAL A 65 5.94 -27.05 -10.56
C VAL A 65 4.82 -28.03 -10.33
N GLU A 66 3.68 -27.54 -9.85
CA GLU A 66 2.54 -28.41 -9.57
C GLU A 66 2.90 -29.60 -8.66
N GLY A 67 3.90 -29.42 -7.79
CA GLY A 67 4.44 -30.44 -6.89
C GLY A 67 5.55 -31.32 -7.47
N ALA A 68 5.93 -31.17 -8.73
CA ALA A 68 7.03 -31.89 -9.36
C ALA A 68 8.34 -31.07 -9.32
N ALA A 69 9.44 -31.64 -8.82
CA ALA A 69 10.70 -30.92 -8.68
C ALA A 69 11.29 -30.50 -10.05
N ILE A 70 11.75 -29.24 -10.15
CA ILE A 70 12.29 -28.66 -11.39
C ILE A 70 13.55 -29.41 -11.89
N ASN A 71 14.33 -29.99 -10.97
CA ASN A 71 15.56 -30.72 -11.30
C ASN A 71 15.33 -32.18 -11.74
N GLY A 72 14.07 -32.60 -11.97
CA GLY A 72 13.72 -33.95 -12.40
C GLY A 72 13.92 -35.04 -11.34
N GLY A 73 14.21 -34.66 -10.09
CA GLY A 73 14.29 -35.57 -8.96
C GLY A 73 12.91 -35.96 -8.43
N SER A 74 12.77 -37.19 -7.95
CA SER A 74 11.62 -37.59 -7.12
C SER A 74 11.82 -37.03 -5.71
N ALA A 75 11.41 -35.79 -5.47
CA ALA A 75 11.42 -35.20 -4.15
C ALA A 75 10.06 -35.37 -3.47
N ASP A 76 10.08 -35.66 -2.17
CA ASP A 76 8.87 -35.71 -1.35
C ASP A 76 8.23 -34.31 -1.25
N ALA A 77 6.90 -34.22 -1.36
CA ALA A 77 6.22 -32.93 -1.38
C ALA A 77 6.37 -32.16 -0.05
N ALA A 78 6.52 -32.86 1.08
CA ALA A 78 6.75 -32.20 2.37
C ALA A 78 8.19 -31.70 2.51
N GLU A 79 9.16 -32.42 1.95
CA GLU A 79 10.55 -31.95 1.82
C GLU A 79 10.63 -30.71 0.91
N LEU A 80 10.00 -30.76 -0.27
CA LEU A 80 9.91 -29.61 -1.18
C LEU A 80 9.25 -28.40 -0.48
N TYR A 81 8.17 -28.62 0.27
CA TYR A 81 7.50 -27.56 1.01
C TYR A 81 8.42 -26.94 2.07
N ARG A 82 9.13 -27.78 2.85
CA ARG A 82 10.07 -27.31 3.88
C ARG A 82 11.17 -26.45 3.29
N ASP A 83 11.80 -26.94 2.23
CA ASP A 83 12.92 -26.27 1.57
C ASP A 83 12.49 -24.96 0.92
N SER A 84 11.33 -24.97 0.24
CA SER A 84 10.78 -23.77 -0.39
C SER A 84 10.36 -22.74 0.65
N TYR A 85 9.77 -23.17 1.77
CA TYR A 85 9.33 -22.26 2.82
C TYR A 85 10.52 -21.64 3.57
N ALA A 86 11.57 -22.42 3.86
CA ALA A 86 12.79 -21.91 4.46
C ALA A 86 13.46 -20.85 3.59
N ALA A 87 13.61 -21.14 2.29
CA ALA A 87 14.19 -20.19 1.33
C ALA A 87 13.30 -18.94 1.17
N TRP A 88 11.97 -19.13 1.10
CA TRP A 88 11.03 -18.01 1.02
C TRP A 88 11.12 -17.09 2.23
N GLN A 89 11.21 -17.64 3.45
CA GLN A 89 11.32 -16.85 4.67
C GLN A 89 12.60 -16.02 4.71
N GLU A 90 13.73 -16.62 4.34
CA GLU A 90 15.04 -15.94 4.28
C GLU A 90 15.02 -14.76 3.29
N VAL A 91 14.50 -14.99 2.08
CA VAL A 91 14.41 -13.95 1.05
C VAL A 91 13.39 -12.87 1.44
N HIS A 92 12.28 -13.24 2.08
CA HIS A 92 11.25 -12.31 2.52
C HIS A 92 11.77 -11.36 3.61
N ASP A 93 12.48 -11.88 4.60
CA ASP A 93 13.07 -11.04 5.65
C ASP A 93 14.13 -10.09 5.09
N THR A 94 14.90 -10.55 4.11
CA THR A 94 15.88 -9.71 3.43
C THR A 94 15.22 -8.62 2.58
N ALA A 95 14.18 -8.95 1.79
CA ALA A 95 13.44 -7.97 1.00
C ALA A 95 12.84 -6.85 1.88
N LYS A 96 12.25 -7.22 3.03
CA LYS A 96 11.75 -6.24 4.01
C LYS A 96 12.86 -5.39 4.63
N ALA A 97 14.02 -5.97 4.89
CA ALA A 97 15.16 -5.22 5.42
C ALA A 97 15.72 -4.24 4.37
N MET A 98 15.79 -4.66 3.10
CA MET A 98 16.18 -3.82 1.97
C MET A 98 15.22 -2.65 1.79
N GLU A 99 13.90 -2.88 1.81
CA GLU A 99 12.90 -1.81 1.71
C GLU A 99 13.05 -0.78 2.84
N ARG A 100 13.22 -1.25 4.08
CA ARG A 100 13.47 -0.35 5.22
C ARG A 100 14.75 0.44 5.02
N LEU A 101 15.82 -0.19 4.53
CA LEU A 101 17.11 0.47 4.24
C LEU A 101 16.95 1.52 3.16
N TRP A 102 16.25 1.20 2.09
CA TRP A 102 16.00 2.10 0.97
C TRP A 102 15.39 3.43 1.39
N TYR A 103 14.34 3.38 2.21
CA TYR A 103 13.65 4.57 2.70
C TYR A 103 14.25 5.18 3.96
N ALA A 104 15.39 4.69 4.43
CA ALA A 104 16.08 5.29 5.56
C ALA A 104 16.56 6.71 5.20
N PRO A 105 16.50 7.68 6.13
CA PRO A 105 17.19 8.95 5.96
C PRO A 105 18.67 8.72 5.66
N HIS A 106 19.20 9.41 4.65
CA HIS A 106 20.59 9.23 4.18
C HIS A 106 20.94 7.79 3.83
N SER A 107 19.98 7.04 3.27
CA SER A 107 20.19 5.65 2.86
C SER A 107 21.41 5.51 1.95
N PRO A 108 22.35 4.59 2.26
CA PRO A 108 23.45 4.25 1.37
C PRO A 108 23.04 3.28 0.25
N ALA A 109 21.77 2.89 0.17
CA ALA A 109 21.30 1.94 -0.83
C ALA A 109 21.48 2.48 -2.27
N PRO A 110 21.58 1.60 -3.29
CA PRO A 110 21.80 1.99 -4.68
C PRO A 110 20.80 2.99 -5.26
N ALA A 111 21.03 3.46 -6.48
CA ALA A 111 20.12 4.40 -7.14
C ALA A 111 18.78 3.76 -7.57
N ARG A 112 18.76 2.44 -7.86
CA ARG A 112 17.58 1.71 -8.35
C ARG A 112 17.03 0.68 -7.37
N ALA A 113 15.71 0.53 -7.34
CA ALA A 113 14.99 -0.46 -6.54
C ALA A 113 14.82 -1.82 -7.26
N ASP A 114 15.50 -2.03 -8.39
CA ASP A 114 15.36 -3.23 -9.22
C ASP A 114 15.63 -4.54 -8.45
N ALA A 115 16.60 -4.55 -7.52
CA ALA A 115 16.86 -5.72 -6.68
C ALA A 115 15.67 -6.07 -5.76
N MET A 116 15.00 -5.06 -5.17
CA MET A 116 13.80 -5.27 -4.38
C MET A 116 12.64 -5.80 -5.23
N ARG A 117 12.49 -5.29 -6.45
CA ARG A 117 11.48 -5.74 -7.41
C ARG A 117 11.71 -7.19 -7.85
N LEU A 118 12.96 -7.56 -8.12
CA LEU A 118 13.34 -8.95 -8.44
C LEU A 118 12.96 -9.91 -7.32
N LEU A 119 13.36 -9.60 -6.07
CA LEU A 119 13.05 -10.45 -4.92
C LEU A 119 11.54 -10.57 -4.70
N THR A 120 10.80 -9.47 -4.85
CA THR A 120 9.33 -9.48 -4.74
C THR A 120 8.70 -10.40 -5.78
N TRP A 121 9.16 -10.34 -7.03
CA TRP A 121 8.67 -11.23 -8.08
C TRP A 121 8.94 -12.71 -7.73
N GLN A 122 10.17 -13.03 -7.30
CA GLN A 122 10.52 -14.39 -6.90
C GLN A 122 9.76 -14.88 -5.67
N LEU A 123 9.51 -14.01 -4.69
CA LEU A 123 8.73 -14.33 -3.50
C LEU A 123 7.28 -14.65 -3.85
N ARG A 124 6.68 -13.90 -4.77
CA ARG A 124 5.32 -14.15 -5.24
C ARG A 124 5.21 -15.48 -5.96
N ASP A 125 6.14 -15.72 -6.86
CA ASP A 125 6.23 -16.97 -7.61
C ASP A 125 6.40 -18.19 -6.69
N ALA A 126 7.31 -18.11 -5.71
CA ALA A 126 7.50 -19.17 -4.72
C ALA A 126 6.31 -19.29 -3.74
N HIS A 127 5.57 -18.21 -3.48
CA HIS A 127 4.36 -18.28 -2.68
C HIS A 127 3.24 -19.06 -3.38
N ASP A 128 3.09 -18.93 -4.70
CA ASP A 128 2.17 -19.76 -5.50
C ASP A 128 2.56 -21.25 -5.39
N GLU A 129 3.84 -21.57 -5.51
CA GLU A 129 4.36 -22.94 -5.30
C GLU A 129 4.04 -23.46 -3.89
N LEU A 130 4.26 -22.64 -2.86
CA LEU A 130 3.99 -23.02 -1.47
C LEU A 130 2.51 -23.34 -1.24
N ASP A 131 1.60 -22.55 -1.82
CA ASP A 131 0.18 -22.82 -1.74
C ASP A 131 -0.20 -24.15 -2.43
N TRP A 132 0.44 -24.46 -3.56
CA TRP A 132 0.25 -25.74 -4.24
C TRP A 132 0.73 -26.94 -3.42
N LEU A 133 1.97 -26.86 -2.92
CA LEU A 133 2.56 -27.89 -2.08
C LEU A 133 1.76 -28.07 -0.78
N ALA A 134 1.28 -26.99 -0.17
CA ALA A 134 0.43 -27.04 1.02
C ALA A 134 -0.89 -27.79 0.77
N ARG A 135 -1.50 -27.65 -0.42
CA ARG A 135 -2.68 -28.45 -0.81
C ARG A 135 -2.35 -29.92 -0.99
N THR A 136 -1.16 -30.22 -1.49
CA THR A 136 -0.68 -31.59 -1.73
C THR A 136 -0.42 -32.33 -0.42
N ILE A 137 0.24 -31.69 0.55
CA ILE A 137 0.62 -32.32 1.83
C ILE A 137 -0.43 -32.17 2.93
N GLY A 138 -1.38 -31.25 2.75
CA GLY A 138 -2.42 -30.91 3.71
C GLY A 138 -2.04 -29.78 4.67
N ALA A 139 -3.03 -28.97 5.06
CA ALA A 139 -2.85 -27.75 5.86
C ALA A 139 -2.15 -27.99 7.21
N ASP A 140 -2.46 -29.09 7.89
CA ASP A 140 -1.84 -29.42 9.19
C ASP A 140 -0.35 -29.78 9.05
N ALA A 141 0.02 -30.51 8.00
CA ALA A 141 1.41 -30.84 7.73
C ALA A 141 2.19 -29.57 7.35
N ALA A 142 1.63 -28.75 6.48
CA ALA A 142 2.21 -27.45 6.13
C ALA A 142 2.40 -26.57 7.38
N ALA A 143 1.40 -26.47 8.26
CA ALA A 143 1.49 -25.69 9.50
C ALA A 143 2.58 -26.19 10.44
N ARG A 144 2.72 -27.52 10.60
CA ARG A 144 3.82 -28.11 11.39
C ARG A 144 5.18 -27.78 10.80
N ILE A 145 5.35 -27.96 9.49
CA ILE A 145 6.63 -27.65 8.81
C ILE A 145 6.98 -26.17 8.97
N ARG A 146 6.01 -25.26 8.82
CA ARG A 146 6.24 -23.82 9.05
C ARG A 146 6.71 -23.55 10.48
N ALA A 147 6.09 -24.19 11.47
CA ALA A 147 6.51 -24.06 12.87
C ALA A 147 7.91 -24.64 13.11
N ASP A 148 8.25 -25.76 12.49
CA ASP A 148 9.57 -26.39 12.60
C ASP A 148 10.67 -25.50 11.98
N VAL A 149 10.40 -24.90 10.82
CA VAL A 149 11.33 -23.99 10.12
C VAL A 149 11.54 -22.69 10.88
N LEU A 150 10.46 -22.07 11.38
CA LEU A 150 10.56 -20.83 12.17
C LEU A 150 11.15 -21.04 13.57
N GLY A 151 11.18 -22.29 14.04
CA GLY A 151 11.55 -22.62 15.40
C GLY A 151 10.51 -22.13 16.44
N PRO A 152 10.84 -22.19 17.74
CA PRO A 152 9.94 -21.69 18.78
C PRO A 152 9.71 -20.19 18.61
N THR A 153 8.59 -19.80 18.02
CA THR A 153 8.12 -18.42 18.06
C THR A 153 7.95 -18.02 19.52
N ALA A 154 8.54 -16.89 19.93
CA ALA A 154 8.21 -16.27 21.20
C ALA A 154 6.68 -16.24 21.32
N PRO A 155 6.09 -16.63 22.47
CA PRO A 155 4.65 -16.64 22.61
C PRO A 155 4.14 -15.29 22.14
N LYS A 156 3.25 -15.28 21.11
CA LYS A 156 2.56 -14.07 20.69
C LYS A 156 2.08 -13.46 21.99
N ARG A 157 2.62 -12.29 22.37
CA ARG A 157 2.19 -11.60 23.59
C ARG A 157 0.69 -11.66 23.54
N THR A 158 0.08 -12.34 24.49
CA THR A 158 -1.37 -12.32 24.64
C THR A 158 -1.67 -10.84 24.66
N TYR A 159 -2.31 -10.36 23.58
CA TYR A 159 -2.86 -9.04 23.57
C TYR A 159 -3.90 -9.12 24.67
N HIS A 160 -3.50 -8.79 25.90
CA HIS A 160 -4.43 -8.26 26.86
C HIS A 160 -5.18 -7.21 26.04
N ARG A 161 -6.49 -7.41 25.89
CA ARG A 161 -7.41 -6.36 25.48
C ARG A 161 -7.16 -5.19 26.42
N ARG A 162 -6.12 -4.41 26.14
CA ARG A 162 -5.97 -3.08 26.67
C ARG A 162 -7.23 -2.40 26.20
N LYS A 163 -7.93 -1.76 27.14
CA LYS A 163 -9.03 -0.87 26.80
C LYS A 163 -8.56 -0.06 25.59
N PRO A 164 -9.32 -0.04 24.48
CA PRO A 164 -8.99 0.78 23.33
C PRO A 164 -8.88 2.21 23.84
N LYS A 165 -7.63 2.70 23.98
CA LYS A 165 -7.41 4.12 24.21
C LYS A 165 -7.97 4.83 23.00
N ALA A 166 -8.72 5.91 23.22
CA ALA A 166 -9.01 6.86 22.16
C ALA A 166 -7.70 7.14 21.41
N THR A 167 -7.68 6.88 20.11
CA THR A 167 -6.49 7.18 19.31
C THR A 167 -6.42 8.69 19.24
N PRO A 168 -5.35 9.32 19.73
CA PRO A 168 -5.27 10.77 19.71
C PRO A 168 -5.23 11.26 18.26
N ARG A 169 -5.82 12.44 18.02
CA ARG A 169 -5.84 13.12 16.72
C ARG A 169 -4.43 13.24 16.12
N PHE A 170 -3.48 13.68 16.96
CA PHE A 170 -2.06 13.73 16.63
C PHE A 170 -1.27 12.80 17.53
N ARG A 171 -0.25 12.15 16.98
CA ARG A 171 0.69 11.32 17.73
C ARG A 171 1.65 12.21 18.51
N GLY A 172 2.24 11.67 19.58
CA GLY A 172 3.21 12.42 20.40
C GLY A 172 4.37 12.98 19.57
N ASN A 173 4.89 12.21 18.62
CA ASN A 173 5.97 12.66 17.74
C ASN A 173 5.54 13.72 16.72
N GLU A 174 4.25 13.81 16.37
CA GLU A 174 3.72 14.87 15.50
C GLU A 174 3.49 16.16 16.29
N LEU A 175 3.28 16.07 17.60
CA LEU A 175 3.26 17.24 18.49
C LEU A 175 4.68 17.73 18.80
N ASP A 176 5.64 16.81 18.93
CA ASP A 176 7.05 17.14 19.16
C ASP A 176 7.72 17.76 17.91
N ASP A 177 7.39 17.25 16.72
CA ASP A 177 7.79 17.81 15.41
C ASP A 177 6.60 17.85 14.45
N PRO A 178 5.88 18.99 14.37
CA PRO A 178 4.69 19.14 13.53
C PRO A 178 5.00 19.37 12.04
N THR A 179 6.27 19.37 11.64
CA THR A 179 6.69 19.56 10.24
C THR A 179 5.96 18.64 9.25
N PRO A 180 5.73 17.34 9.53
CA PRO A 180 4.96 16.48 8.62
C PRO A 180 3.52 16.96 8.42
N VAL A 181 2.86 17.44 9.47
CA VAL A 181 1.49 17.99 9.42
C VAL A 181 1.48 19.30 8.63
N TYR A 182 2.50 20.16 8.82
CA TYR A 182 2.61 21.39 8.03
C TYR A 182 2.78 21.12 6.54
N ARG A 183 3.58 20.11 6.19
CA ARG A 183 3.72 19.67 4.79
C ARG A 183 2.41 19.13 4.23
N GLU A 184 1.68 18.33 5.00
CA GLU A 184 0.37 17.82 4.62
C GLU A 184 -0.61 18.96 4.29
N ILE A 185 -0.75 19.94 5.18
CA ILE A 185 -1.62 21.11 4.96
C ILE A 185 -1.14 21.94 3.76
N ALA A 186 0.16 22.19 3.65
CA ALA A 186 0.77 22.94 2.56
C ALA A 186 0.46 22.31 1.19
N LEU A 187 0.49 20.97 1.09
CA LEU A 187 0.15 20.24 -0.12
C LEU A 187 -1.32 20.39 -0.51
N LEU A 188 -2.23 20.37 0.47
CA LEU A 188 -3.67 20.47 0.25
C LEU A 188 -4.13 21.88 -0.14
N GLN A 189 -3.36 22.91 0.21
CA GLN A 189 -3.69 24.31 -0.03
C GLN A 189 -2.83 24.97 -1.11
N ASP A 190 -1.86 24.24 -1.68
CA ASP A 190 -0.83 24.76 -2.60
C ASP A 190 -0.08 25.98 -2.02
N ARG A 191 0.44 25.82 -0.80
CA ARG A 191 1.12 26.86 -0.02
C ARG A 191 2.54 26.46 0.37
N ALA A 192 3.36 27.43 0.78
CA ALA A 192 4.66 27.14 1.38
C ALA A 192 4.49 26.60 2.81
N VAL A 193 5.33 25.64 3.20
CA VAL A 193 5.31 25.01 4.54
C VAL A 193 5.53 26.05 5.63
N GLU A 194 6.38 27.04 5.36
CA GLU A 194 6.72 28.13 6.27
C GLU A 194 5.52 29.05 6.55
N GLU A 195 4.62 29.23 5.59
CA GLU A 195 3.38 30.00 5.79
C GLU A 195 2.42 29.25 6.72
N VAL A 196 2.26 27.93 6.52
CA VAL A 196 1.45 27.08 7.40
C VAL A 196 2.03 27.08 8.81
N ARG A 197 3.36 26.95 8.95
CA ARG A 197 4.05 27.03 10.24
C ARG A 197 3.75 28.35 10.93
N GLN A 198 3.85 29.47 10.21
CA GLN A 198 3.56 30.80 10.77
C GLN A 198 2.10 30.91 11.23
N ASP A 199 1.13 30.42 10.44
CA ASP A 199 -0.30 30.44 10.81
C ASP A 199 -0.57 29.69 12.12
N VAL A 200 0.11 28.56 12.32
CA VAL A 200 0.00 27.74 13.53
C VAL A 200 0.67 28.45 14.72
N GLU A 201 1.90 28.93 14.56
CA GLU A 201 2.64 29.65 15.61
C GLU A 201 1.90 30.93 16.06
N ASP A 202 1.30 31.67 15.13
CA ASP A 202 0.52 32.87 15.43
C ASP A 202 -0.76 32.55 16.23
N ALA A 203 -1.42 31.43 15.92
CA ALA A 203 -2.60 30.98 16.65
C ALA A 203 -2.23 30.51 18.07
N GLU A 204 -1.12 29.80 18.23
CA GLU A 204 -0.59 29.41 19.53
C GLU A 204 -0.20 30.62 20.38
N ALA A 205 0.43 31.63 19.79
CA ALA A 205 0.75 32.89 20.46
C ALA A 205 -0.51 33.65 20.94
N GLN A 206 -1.65 33.41 20.31
CA GLN A 206 -2.97 33.92 20.71
C GLN A 206 -3.67 33.05 21.77
N GLY A 207 -3.00 32.00 22.25
CA GLY A 207 -3.48 31.12 23.32
C GLY A 207 -4.22 29.88 22.86
N MET A 208 -4.20 29.56 21.56
CA MET A 208 -4.75 28.32 21.03
C MET A 208 -3.85 27.12 21.39
N ARG A 209 -4.44 25.96 21.67
CA ARG A 209 -3.63 24.74 21.89
C ARG A 209 -2.96 24.32 20.58
N PRO A 210 -1.78 23.68 20.60
CA PRO A 210 -1.08 23.25 19.38
C PRO A 210 -1.95 22.37 18.46
N SER A 211 -2.72 21.42 19.01
CA SER A 211 -3.61 20.58 18.20
C SER A 211 -4.73 21.39 17.53
N GLU A 212 -5.33 22.33 18.25
CA GLU A 212 -6.38 23.22 17.71
C GLU A 212 -5.81 24.17 16.64
N ALA A 213 -4.59 24.68 16.83
CA ALA A 213 -3.91 25.55 15.88
C ALA A 213 -3.62 24.80 14.56
N MET A 214 -3.18 23.54 14.63
CA MET A 214 -3.01 22.68 13.46
C MET A 214 -4.35 22.38 12.76
N VAL A 215 -5.41 22.03 13.51
CA VAL A 215 -6.74 21.80 12.92
C VAL A 215 -7.26 23.07 12.23
N ARG A 216 -7.08 24.23 12.86
CA ARG A 216 -7.43 25.53 12.27
C ARG A 216 -6.73 25.75 10.94
N ALA A 217 -5.46 25.39 10.85
CA ALA A 217 -4.65 25.61 9.66
C ALA A 217 -5.17 24.86 8.43
N TYR A 218 -5.85 23.71 8.58
CA TYR A 218 -6.53 23.03 7.45
C TYR A 218 -7.60 23.89 6.77
N GLY A 219 -8.26 24.80 7.50
CA GLY A 219 -9.26 25.72 6.96
C GLY A 219 -8.70 27.10 6.58
N ALA A 220 -7.45 27.41 6.91
CA ALA A 220 -6.89 28.76 6.77
C ALA A 220 -6.84 29.27 5.32
N ALA A 221 -6.75 28.37 4.35
CA ALA A 221 -6.87 28.67 2.93
C ALA A 221 -7.76 27.63 2.23
N ALA A 222 -8.34 28.01 1.08
CA ALA A 222 -9.11 27.11 0.25
C ALA A 222 -8.24 25.95 -0.26
N PRO A 223 -8.80 24.74 -0.44
CA PRO A 223 -8.07 23.64 -1.06
C PRO A 223 -7.73 23.97 -2.51
N ARG A 224 -6.49 23.68 -2.94
CA ARG A 224 -6.00 24.01 -4.29
C ARG A 224 -4.96 22.99 -4.76
N GLY A 225 -4.67 23.06 -6.06
CA GLY A 225 -3.71 22.19 -6.72
C GLY A 225 -4.36 20.96 -7.33
N VAL A 226 -3.57 20.21 -8.10
CA VAL A 226 -3.98 18.97 -8.72
C VAL A 226 -3.33 17.80 -8.00
N LEU A 227 -4.16 16.88 -7.52
CA LEU A 227 -3.75 15.64 -6.88
C LEU A 227 -4.04 14.45 -7.79
N VAL A 228 -3.40 13.31 -7.53
CA VAL A 228 -3.72 12.04 -8.18
C VAL A 228 -4.26 11.09 -7.14
N GLY A 229 -5.57 10.82 -7.19
CA GLY A 229 -6.17 9.76 -6.39
C GLY A 229 -5.84 8.40 -7.01
N ILE A 230 -5.54 7.41 -6.18
CA ILE A 230 -5.33 6.02 -6.60
C ILE A 230 -5.86 5.06 -5.54
N ASP A 231 -6.38 3.94 -6.02
CA ASP A 231 -6.75 2.80 -5.19
C ASP A 231 -6.44 1.49 -5.94
N LEU A 232 -5.95 0.49 -5.20
CA LEU A 232 -5.47 -0.78 -5.73
C LEU A 232 -6.26 -1.95 -5.15
N GLU A 233 -6.82 -2.78 -6.03
CA GLU A 233 -7.33 -4.09 -5.66
C GLU A 233 -6.28 -5.17 -5.83
N THR A 234 -6.20 -6.05 -4.83
CA THR A 234 -5.14 -7.04 -4.74
C THR A 234 -5.66 -8.41 -4.31
N THR A 235 -4.89 -9.47 -4.53
CA THR A 235 -5.27 -10.83 -4.10
C THR A 235 -5.10 -11.07 -2.59
N GLY A 236 -4.59 -10.09 -1.84
CA GLY A 236 -4.26 -10.17 -0.42
C GLY A 236 -3.38 -9.00 0.02
N LEU A 237 -2.92 -9.01 1.28
CA LEU A 237 -2.33 -7.81 1.91
C LEU A 237 -0.80 -7.68 1.75
N SER A 238 -0.12 -8.65 1.15
CA SER A 238 1.33 -8.71 1.11
C SER A 238 1.84 -8.50 -0.31
N PRO A 239 2.61 -7.43 -0.60
CA PRO A 239 3.12 -7.21 -1.95
C PRO A 239 4.14 -8.27 -2.38
N TYR A 240 4.70 -9.01 -1.42
CA TYR A 240 5.66 -10.09 -1.64
C TYR A 240 4.99 -11.40 -2.07
N SER A 241 3.67 -11.52 -1.97
CA SER A 241 2.94 -12.77 -2.26
C SER A 241 1.68 -12.57 -3.08
N ASP A 242 1.11 -11.37 -3.06
CA ASP A 242 -0.17 -11.06 -3.66
C ASP A 242 0.01 -10.20 -4.92
N TYR A 243 -0.97 -10.30 -5.83
CA TYR A 243 -1.00 -9.61 -7.12
C TYR A 243 -1.82 -8.33 -7.00
N ILE A 244 -1.43 -7.28 -7.74
CA ILE A 244 -2.34 -6.18 -8.10
C ILE A 244 -3.22 -6.72 -9.23
N VAL A 245 -4.53 -6.64 -9.08
CA VAL A 245 -5.52 -7.20 -10.03
C VAL A 245 -6.46 -6.15 -10.61
N ASP A 246 -6.65 -5.03 -9.92
CA ASP A 246 -7.30 -3.84 -10.48
C ASP A 246 -6.63 -2.58 -9.91
N ALA A 247 -6.63 -1.51 -10.69
CA ALA A 247 -6.19 -0.20 -10.25
C ALA A 247 -7.05 0.87 -10.91
N GLY A 248 -7.56 1.77 -10.10
CA GLY A 248 -8.21 2.99 -10.56
C GLY A 248 -7.42 4.21 -10.13
N TRP A 249 -7.37 5.21 -11.00
CA TRP A 249 -6.81 6.51 -10.65
C TRP A 249 -7.48 7.63 -11.43
N GLU A 250 -7.42 8.83 -10.87
CA GLU A 250 -7.86 10.06 -11.52
C GLU A 250 -7.00 11.24 -11.08
N ARG A 251 -6.90 12.26 -11.93
CA ARG A 251 -6.43 13.57 -11.50
C ARG A 251 -7.61 14.34 -10.94
N TYR A 252 -7.39 15.08 -9.87
CA TYR A 252 -8.42 15.82 -9.18
C TYR A 252 -7.97 17.26 -8.94
N ASP A 253 -8.71 18.22 -9.51
CA ASP A 253 -8.51 19.63 -9.23
C ASP A 253 -9.24 20.01 -7.94
N LEU A 254 -8.47 20.33 -6.90
CA LEU A 254 -9.02 20.69 -5.60
C LEU A 254 -9.71 22.07 -5.58
N ALA A 255 -9.35 22.98 -6.48
CA ALA A 255 -9.96 24.31 -6.54
C ALA A 255 -11.37 24.24 -7.15
N ASP A 256 -11.54 23.43 -8.19
CA ASP A 256 -12.82 23.27 -8.89
C ASP A 256 -13.66 22.09 -8.37
N GLY A 257 -13.07 21.20 -7.58
CA GLY A 257 -13.74 19.99 -7.09
C GLY A 257 -14.07 19.02 -8.22
N ARG A 258 -13.13 18.80 -9.14
CA ARG A 258 -13.38 18.04 -10.38
C ARG A 258 -12.30 17.03 -10.70
N ALA A 259 -12.76 15.80 -10.94
CA ALA A 259 -11.96 14.73 -11.51
C ALA A 259 -11.81 14.85 -13.03
N PHE A 260 -10.65 14.44 -13.54
CA PHE A 260 -10.34 14.34 -14.97
C PHE A 260 -9.21 13.31 -15.18
N ASP A 261 -8.97 12.92 -16.43
CA ASP A 261 -7.92 11.94 -16.79
C ASP A 261 -8.10 10.60 -16.05
N ALA A 262 -9.38 10.22 -15.81
CA ALA A 262 -9.73 9.02 -15.07
C ALA A 262 -9.40 7.75 -15.87
N GLN A 263 -8.91 6.73 -15.17
CA GLN A 263 -8.52 5.45 -15.77
C GLN A 263 -8.83 4.29 -14.83
N ARG A 264 -9.17 3.15 -15.43
CA ARG A 264 -9.30 1.85 -14.76
C ARG A 264 -8.57 0.81 -15.56
N HIS A 265 -7.77 -0.03 -14.88
CA HIS A 265 -7.01 -1.09 -15.51
C HIS A 265 -7.08 -2.36 -14.67
N THR A 266 -7.44 -3.46 -15.32
CA THR A 266 -7.46 -4.81 -14.74
C THR A 266 -6.20 -5.56 -15.15
N TYR A 267 -5.64 -6.34 -14.24
CA TYR A 267 -4.39 -7.08 -14.42
C TYR A 267 -4.55 -8.56 -14.08
N GLY A 268 -3.77 -9.39 -14.74
CA GLY A 268 -3.81 -10.84 -14.57
C GLY A 268 -3.10 -11.34 -13.32
N ILE A 269 -3.16 -12.65 -13.16
CA ILE A 269 -2.44 -13.44 -12.17
C ILE A 269 -1.64 -14.53 -12.88
N SER A 270 -0.71 -15.20 -12.19
CA SER A 270 -0.07 -16.38 -12.76
C SER A 270 -1.11 -17.48 -13.01
N ALA A 271 -0.93 -18.35 -14.01
CA ALA A 271 -1.85 -19.49 -14.18
C ALA A 271 -1.80 -20.49 -13.02
N GLU A 272 -0.72 -20.53 -12.24
CA GLU A 272 -0.72 -21.35 -11.03
C GLU A 272 -1.64 -20.73 -9.98
N ARG A 273 -1.57 -19.41 -9.77
CA ARG A 273 -2.54 -18.69 -8.94
C ARG A 273 -3.97 -18.85 -9.46
N ALA A 274 -4.18 -18.84 -10.77
CA ALA A 274 -5.48 -19.10 -11.38
C ALA A 274 -5.98 -20.53 -11.08
N ALA A 275 -5.12 -21.55 -11.19
CA ALA A 275 -5.45 -22.93 -10.87
C ALA A 275 -5.69 -23.15 -9.36
N LEU A 276 -4.99 -22.39 -8.51
CA LEU A 276 -5.23 -22.38 -7.07
C LEU A 276 -6.56 -21.67 -6.74
N GLY A 277 -6.94 -20.65 -7.49
CA GLY A 277 -8.03 -19.75 -7.14
C GLY A 277 -7.59 -18.67 -6.17
N LEU A 278 -8.47 -17.68 -5.98
CA LEU A 278 -8.25 -16.56 -5.07
C LEU A 278 -8.81 -16.85 -3.67
N ARG A 279 -8.34 -16.08 -2.68
CA ARG A 279 -8.84 -16.18 -1.31
C ARG A 279 -10.28 -15.69 -1.26
N ARG A 280 -11.17 -16.47 -0.66
CA ARG A 280 -12.60 -16.17 -0.57
C ARG A 280 -12.87 -14.77 0.00
N GLN A 281 -12.16 -14.38 1.05
CA GLN A 281 -12.36 -13.07 1.70
C GLN A 281 -12.05 -11.90 0.76
N THR A 282 -11.05 -12.05 -0.12
CA THR A 282 -10.72 -11.04 -1.10
C THR A 282 -11.79 -10.94 -2.18
N VAL A 283 -12.25 -12.09 -2.71
CA VAL A 283 -13.34 -12.14 -3.69
C VAL A 283 -14.65 -11.58 -3.10
N GLU A 284 -14.93 -11.84 -1.82
CA GLU A 284 -16.09 -11.28 -1.13
C GLU A 284 -15.98 -9.76 -0.92
N LEU A 285 -14.75 -9.22 -0.83
CA LEU A 285 -14.50 -7.80 -0.63
C LEU A 285 -14.65 -7.01 -1.93
N ASN A 286 -13.91 -7.37 -2.98
CA ASN A 286 -13.85 -6.61 -4.23
C ASN A 286 -14.63 -7.24 -5.39
N GLY A 287 -15.10 -8.48 -5.23
CA GLY A 287 -15.87 -9.17 -6.26
C GLY A 287 -15.10 -9.59 -7.49
N ILE A 288 -13.76 -9.54 -7.45
CA ILE A 288 -12.88 -9.95 -8.54
C ILE A 288 -12.49 -11.40 -8.33
N ASP A 289 -12.92 -12.29 -9.23
CA ASP A 289 -12.55 -13.71 -9.24
C ASP A 289 -11.74 -14.09 -10.50
N VAL A 290 -11.14 -15.29 -10.50
CA VAL A 290 -10.25 -15.80 -11.57
C VAL A 290 -10.81 -15.62 -12.98
N PRO A 291 -12.09 -15.92 -13.30
CA PRO A 291 -12.61 -15.76 -14.66
C PRO A 291 -12.56 -14.32 -15.17
N GLN A 292 -12.62 -13.32 -14.30
CA GLN A 292 -12.53 -11.91 -14.69
C GLN A 292 -11.09 -11.49 -15.01
N LEU A 293 -10.11 -12.27 -14.57
CA LEU A 293 -8.68 -12.02 -14.78
C LEU A 293 -8.10 -12.81 -15.95
N GLU A 294 -8.90 -13.68 -16.59
CA GLU A 294 -8.47 -14.52 -17.70
C GLU A 294 -8.06 -13.65 -18.91
N GLY A 295 -6.88 -13.95 -19.47
CA GLY A 295 -6.34 -13.22 -20.63
C GLY A 295 -5.64 -11.91 -20.31
N PHE A 296 -5.72 -11.40 -19.08
CA PHE A 296 -4.95 -10.23 -18.66
C PHE A 296 -3.50 -10.60 -18.30
N MET A 297 -2.58 -9.67 -18.56
CA MET A 297 -1.18 -9.83 -18.18
C MET A 297 -1.00 -9.43 -16.70
N PRO A 298 -0.24 -10.19 -15.90
CA PRO A 298 0.11 -9.75 -14.56
C PRO A 298 0.86 -8.42 -14.56
N PHE A 299 0.54 -7.53 -13.63
CA PHE A 299 1.11 -6.17 -13.59
C PHE A 299 2.65 -6.14 -13.60
N GLN A 300 3.30 -7.08 -12.89
CA GLN A 300 4.76 -7.16 -12.87
C GLN A 300 5.39 -7.47 -14.23
N GLU A 301 4.65 -8.14 -15.13
CA GLU A 301 5.08 -8.45 -16.50
C GLU A 301 4.71 -7.34 -17.50
N ASP A 302 3.67 -6.56 -17.21
CA ASP A 302 3.20 -5.49 -18.10
C ASP A 302 3.99 -4.18 -17.89
N VAL A 303 5.14 -4.11 -18.57
CA VAL A 303 5.99 -2.90 -18.58
C VAL A 303 5.23 -1.67 -19.09
N ALA A 304 4.27 -1.85 -20.00
CA ALA A 304 3.48 -0.73 -20.51
C ALA A 304 2.49 -0.22 -19.45
N ALA A 305 1.86 -1.10 -18.68
CA ALA A 305 1.03 -0.72 -17.53
C ALA A 305 1.82 0.03 -16.46
N GLN A 306 3.00 -0.48 -16.10
CA GLN A 306 3.89 0.20 -15.13
C GLN A 306 4.27 1.61 -15.61
N ARG A 307 4.60 1.76 -16.89
CA ARG A 307 4.86 3.09 -17.48
C ARG A 307 3.64 4.00 -17.44
N ARG A 308 2.45 3.51 -17.85
CA ARG A 308 1.20 4.29 -17.77
C ARG A 308 0.94 4.79 -16.35
N MET A 309 1.19 3.96 -15.34
CA MET A 309 1.04 4.36 -13.94
C MET A 309 2.04 5.46 -13.55
N MET A 310 3.30 5.32 -13.98
CA MET A 310 4.33 6.33 -13.72
C MET A 310 4.11 7.64 -14.47
N ASP A 311 3.54 7.62 -15.68
CA ASP A 311 3.20 8.82 -16.44
C ASP A 311 2.23 9.75 -15.67
N VAL A 312 1.45 9.18 -14.75
CA VAL A 312 0.51 9.94 -13.90
C VAL A 312 1.13 10.27 -12.53
N LEU A 313 1.91 9.36 -11.94
CA LEU A 313 2.43 9.52 -10.57
C LEU A 313 3.73 10.32 -10.48
N ASP A 314 4.55 10.34 -11.52
CA ASP A 314 5.83 11.07 -11.52
C ASP A 314 5.57 12.59 -11.49
N GLY A 315 6.16 13.27 -10.50
CA GLY A 315 5.95 14.70 -10.27
C GLY A 315 4.65 15.05 -9.55
N ALA A 316 3.79 14.07 -9.25
CA ALA A 316 2.48 14.28 -8.65
C ALA A 316 2.47 14.09 -7.12
N THR A 317 1.38 14.55 -6.50
CA THR A 317 1.00 14.12 -5.15
C THR A 317 -0.01 12.99 -5.28
N MET A 318 0.43 11.77 -4.98
CA MET A 318 -0.40 10.58 -4.91
C MET A 318 -1.23 10.60 -3.61
N VAL A 319 -2.52 10.36 -3.71
CA VAL A 319 -3.47 10.27 -2.60
C VAL A 319 -4.09 8.89 -2.61
N ALA A 320 -4.11 8.24 -1.46
CA ALA A 320 -4.81 6.98 -1.24
C ALA A 320 -5.35 6.91 0.20
N HIS A 321 -6.39 6.09 0.42
CA HIS A 321 -7.01 5.96 1.74
C HIS A 321 -6.37 4.81 2.50
N HIS A 322 -5.40 5.11 3.37
CA HIS A 322 -4.38 4.18 3.88
C HIS A 322 -3.17 4.01 2.95
N ALA A 323 -2.67 5.12 2.39
CA ALA A 323 -1.60 5.22 1.40
C ALA A 323 -0.32 4.41 1.65
N ARG A 324 -0.08 3.93 2.88
CA ARG A 324 0.98 2.97 3.16
C ARG A 324 0.80 1.66 2.38
N PHE A 325 -0.42 1.21 2.16
CA PHE A 325 -0.73 -0.01 1.44
C PHE A 325 -0.30 0.10 -0.03
N GLU A 326 -0.81 1.10 -0.75
CA GLU A 326 -0.53 1.37 -2.16
C GLU A 326 0.95 1.65 -2.34
N ARG A 327 1.55 2.48 -1.47
CA ARG A 327 3.00 2.73 -1.47
C ARG A 327 3.79 1.43 -1.41
N HIS A 328 3.41 0.50 -0.54
CA HIS A 328 4.14 -0.75 -0.34
C HIS A 328 4.02 -1.67 -1.55
N PHE A 329 2.84 -1.76 -2.18
CA PHE A 329 2.65 -2.48 -3.43
C PHE A 329 3.43 -1.86 -4.58
N LEU A 330 3.31 -0.55 -4.80
CA LEU A 330 3.97 0.14 -5.91
C LEU A 330 5.49 0.17 -5.78
N THR A 331 6.03 0.34 -4.56
CA THR A 331 7.49 0.27 -4.30
C THR A 331 8.10 -1.02 -4.85
N ASN A 332 7.39 -2.14 -4.65
CA ASN A 332 7.91 -3.47 -4.94
C ASN A 332 7.51 -3.98 -6.33
N ASN A 333 6.57 -3.33 -7.02
CA ASN A 333 5.97 -3.84 -8.26
C ASN A 333 5.96 -2.86 -9.43
N CYS A 334 6.14 -1.56 -9.21
CA CYS A 334 6.09 -0.56 -10.27
C CYS A 334 7.49 0.02 -10.52
N ALA A 335 8.03 -0.19 -11.71
CA ALA A 335 9.32 0.38 -12.13
C ALA A 335 9.32 1.91 -11.96
N GLY A 336 10.30 2.47 -11.23
CA GLY A 336 10.48 3.92 -11.09
C GLY A 336 9.72 4.57 -9.93
N PHE A 337 8.75 3.89 -9.32
CA PHE A 337 7.95 4.47 -8.23
C PHE A 337 8.79 4.72 -6.97
N ALA A 338 9.57 3.72 -6.54
CA ALA A 338 10.39 3.82 -5.33
C ALA A 338 11.46 4.92 -5.46
N GLU A 339 12.02 5.07 -6.65
CA GLU A 339 12.96 6.13 -7.01
C GLU A 339 12.28 7.50 -6.96
N ALA A 340 11.12 7.65 -7.60
CA ALA A 340 10.37 8.91 -7.61
C ALA A 340 9.97 9.38 -6.21
N VAL A 341 9.57 8.46 -5.34
CA VAL A 341 9.27 8.76 -3.93
C VAL A 341 10.53 9.17 -3.17
N ARG A 342 11.64 8.44 -3.34
CA ARG A 342 12.90 8.74 -2.64
C ARG A 342 13.50 10.08 -3.05
N GLU A 343 13.36 10.44 -4.33
CA GLU A 343 13.81 11.72 -4.89
C GLU A 343 12.84 12.88 -4.60
N GLY A 344 11.69 12.59 -3.99
CA GLY A 344 10.66 13.60 -3.67
C GLY A 344 9.88 14.09 -4.88
N ARG A 345 10.05 13.46 -6.06
CA ARG A 345 9.25 13.74 -7.27
C ARG A 345 7.81 13.31 -7.09
N THR A 346 7.59 12.14 -6.52
CA THR A 346 6.25 11.67 -6.12
C THR A 346 6.07 11.86 -4.63
N ARG A 347 5.09 12.68 -4.26
CA ARG A 347 4.71 12.90 -2.86
C ARG A 347 3.53 11.99 -2.53
N ILE A 348 3.41 11.56 -1.28
CA ILE A 348 2.35 10.65 -0.84
C ILE A 348 1.56 11.30 0.27
N LEU A 349 0.25 11.34 0.09
CA LEU A 349 -0.73 11.84 1.03
C LEU A 349 -1.68 10.70 1.42
N ASP A 350 -1.89 10.51 2.72
CA ASP A 350 -2.85 9.53 3.24
C ASP A 350 -4.15 10.25 3.62
N SER A 351 -5.20 10.08 2.82
CA SER A 351 -6.48 10.76 3.07
C SER A 351 -7.12 10.34 4.38
N ARG A 352 -6.80 9.14 4.88
CA ARG A 352 -7.23 8.67 6.20
C ARG A 352 -6.55 9.45 7.31
N MET A 353 -5.26 9.78 7.17
CA MET A 353 -4.55 10.61 8.14
C MET A 353 -5.08 12.05 8.13
N VAL A 354 -5.34 12.62 6.96
CA VAL A 354 -6.02 13.94 6.85
C VAL A 354 -7.36 13.93 7.59
N ALA A 355 -8.17 12.88 7.39
CA ALA A 355 -9.44 12.72 8.11
C ALA A 355 -9.23 12.64 9.63
N VAL A 356 -8.26 11.84 10.11
CA VAL A 356 -7.94 11.77 11.53
C VAL A 356 -7.49 13.12 12.08
N HIS A 357 -6.65 13.86 11.34
CA HIS A 357 -6.11 15.14 11.77
C HIS A 357 -7.16 16.25 11.80
N ALA A 358 -8.03 16.34 10.78
CA ALA A 358 -8.81 17.55 10.53
C ALA A 358 -10.32 17.40 10.80
N ASP A 359 -10.85 16.17 10.78
CA ASP A 359 -12.29 15.93 10.96
C ASP A 359 -12.67 16.02 12.46
N ASP A 360 -13.96 15.87 12.78
CA ASP A 360 -14.41 15.68 14.16
C ASP A 360 -13.86 14.35 14.69
N TYR A 361 -12.81 14.41 15.51
CA TYR A 361 -12.19 13.24 16.13
C TYR A 361 -13.17 12.41 17.00
N ARG A 362 -14.34 12.95 17.37
CA ARG A 362 -15.42 12.20 18.04
C ARG A 362 -16.16 11.26 17.09
N SER A 363 -16.12 11.54 15.78
CA SER A 363 -16.70 10.68 14.77
C SER A 363 -15.95 9.34 14.75
N ARG A 364 -16.72 8.25 14.74
CA ARG A 364 -16.16 6.89 14.76
C ARG A 364 -15.99 6.41 13.33
N GLY A 365 -14.90 5.69 13.11
CA GLY A 365 -14.61 5.09 11.80
C GLY A 365 -13.87 6.05 10.88
N PHE A 366 -12.70 5.61 10.42
CA PHE A 366 -11.94 6.24 9.34
C PHE A 366 -11.63 5.16 8.30
N THR A 367 -12.63 4.31 8.02
CA THR A 367 -12.67 3.55 6.77
C THR A 367 -13.06 4.52 5.66
N LEU A 368 -12.78 4.15 4.42
CA LEU A 368 -13.13 4.97 3.27
C LEU A 368 -14.63 5.22 3.23
N GLU A 369 -15.43 4.17 3.42
CA GLU A 369 -16.89 4.23 3.42
C GLU A 369 -17.44 5.19 4.50
N ASP A 370 -16.93 5.11 5.74
CA ASP A 370 -17.36 5.98 6.84
C ASP A 370 -17.01 7.45 6.55
N TYR A 371 -15.81 7.69 6.01
CA TYR A 371 -15.34 9.02 5.64
C TYR A 371 -16.14 9.61 4.48
N ALA A 372 -16.33 8.84 3.40
CA ALA A 372 -17.07 9.23 2.22
C ALA A 372 -18.54 9.51 2.53
N ARG A 373 -19.20 8.67 3.34
CA ARG A 373 -20.58 8.88 3.78
C ARG A 373 -20.72 10.17 4.58
N ARG A 374 -19.80 10.45 5.51
CA ARG A 374 -19.85 11.65 6.37
C ARG A 374 -19.77 12.94 5.57
N HIS A 375 -18.97 12.95 4.52
CA HIS A 375 -18.81 14.11 3.63
C HIS A 375 -19.75 14.04 2.41
N GLY A 376 -20.72 13.12 2.40
CA GLY A 376 -21.74 12.99 1.36
C GLY A 376 -21.22 12.62 -0.03
N ALA A 377 -20.00 12.08 -0.11
CA ALA A 377 -19.33 11.74 -1.37
C ALA A 377 -20.01 10.56 -2.09
N ILE A 378 -20.52 9.57 -1.34
CA ILE A 378 -21.23 8.42 -1.91
C ILE A 378 -22.46 8.89 -2.70
N ASP A 379 -23.32 9.71 -2.09
CA ASP A 379 -24.53 10.24 -2.75
C ASP A 379 -24.19 11.09 -3.97
N ALA A 380 -23.02 11.72 -3.98
CA ALA A 380 -22.57 12.56 -5.07
C ALA A 380 -21.98 11.79 -6.25
N ALA A 381 -21.36 10.64 -5.96
CA ALA A 381 -20.76 9.76 -6.96
C ALA A 381 -21.81 8.96 -7.75
N GLN A 382 -23.05 8.86 -7.25
CA GLN A 382 -24.12 8.13 -7.93
C GLN A 382 -24.40 8.67 -9.33
N GLY A 383 -24.22 7.81 -10.33
CA GLY A 383 -24.45 8.15 -11.75
C GLY A 383 -23.43 9.11 -12.35
N VAL A 384 -22.31 9.34 -11.66
CA VAL A 384 -21.21 10.18 -12.16
C VAL A 384 -20.53 9.52 -13.36
N ARG A 385 -20.12 10.40 -14.28
CA ARG A 385 -19.43 10.05 -15.51
C ARG A 385 -18.15 10.88 -15.59
N LEU A 386 -17.01 10.23 -15.46
CA LEU A 386 -15.70 10.86 -15.37
C LEU A 386 -15.06 11.05 -16.75
N PRO A 387 -14.44 12.21 -17.04
CA PRO A 387 -13.62 12.37 -18.24
C PRO A 387 -12.42 11.42 -18.20
N ALA A 388 -12.31 10.56 -19.21
CA ALA A 388 -11.26 9.56 -19.31
C ALA A 388 -9.99 10.10 -19.98
N ALA A 389 -8.85 9.47 -19.73
CA ALA A 389 -7.56 9.82 -20.33
C ALA A 389 -7.54 9.79 -21.87
N ASP A 390 -8.34 8.91 -22.48
CA ASP A 390 -8.45 8.77 -23.93
C ASP A 390 -9.42 9.76 -24.59
N GLY A 391 -9.95 10.72 -23.81
CA GLY A 391 -10.97 11.67 -24.24
C GLY A 391 -12.40 11.11 -24.21
N GLY A 392 -12.56 9.86 -23.77
CA GLY A 392 -13.83 9.22 -23.51
C GLY A 392 -14.42 9.58 -22.16
N VAL A 393 -15.37 8.76 -21.71
CA VAL A 393 -16.07 8.94 -20.44
C VAL A 393 -16.25 7.60 -19.75
N LEU A 394 -15.84 7.50 -18.49
CA LEU A 394 -16.02 6.32 -17.64
C LEU A 394 -17.23 6.52 -16.73
N ALA A 395 -18.16 5.57 -16.73
CA ALA A 395 -19.26 5.56 -15.76
C ALA A 395 -18.81 4.79 -14.52
N LEU A 396 -19.08 5.33 -13.34
CA LEU A 396 -18.85 4.65 -12.07
C LEU A 396 -19.98 3.64 -11.79
N ASP A 397 -19.63 2.47 -11.26
CA ASP A 397 -20.57 1.41 -10.90
C ASP A 397 -20.97 1.47 -9.41
N GLN A 398 -21.61 2.59 -9.02
CA GLN A 398 -22.00 2.91 -7.63
C GLN A 398 -23.40 2.37 -7.27
N GLY A 399 -23.69 1.12 -7.63
CA GLY A 399 -24.98 0.46 -7.36
C GLY A 399 -25.12 -0.08 -5.93
N GLU A 400 -26.30 -0.61 -5.57
CA GLU A 400 -26.52 -1.28 -4.26
C GLU A 400 -25.64 -2.54 -4.05
N ASP A 401 -25.01 -3.02 -5.13
CA ASP A 401 -24.09 -4.15 -5.17
C ASP A 401 -22.62 -3.70 -5.36
N GLU A 402 -22.30 -2.40 -5.23
CA GLU A 402 -20.94 -1.88 -5.40
C GLU A 402 -19.96 -2.60 -4.47
N ARG A 403 -18.89 -3.12 -5.06
CA ARG A 403 -17.80 -3.87 -4.41
C ARG A 403 -16.57 -3.02 -4.64
N HIS A 404 -15.74 -2.84 -3.63
CA HIS A 404 -14.44 -2.14 -3.67
C HIS A 404 -13.74 -2.29 -5.02
N LEU A 405 -13.97 -1.33 -5.93
CA LEU A 405 -13.35 -1.26 -7.25
C LEU A 405 -12.46 -0.02 -7.22
N GLY A 406 -11.26 -0.12 -7.79
CA GLY A 406 -10.25 0.90 -7.57
C GLY A 406 -10.65 2.30 -8.04
N LEU A 407 -11.39 2.44 -9.14
CA LEU A 407 -11.75 3.79 -9.64
C LEU A 407 -12.88 4.42 -8.82
N GLU A 408 -13.86 3.62 -8.43
CA GLU A 408 -14.95 4.00 -7.56
C GLU A 408 -14.44 4.47 -6.19
N ASP A 409 -13.60 3.65 -5.55
CA ASP A 409 -13.00 3.96 -4.25
C ASP A 409 -12.08 5.18 -4.35
N THR A 410 -11.33 5.31 -5.44
CA THR A 410 -10.57 6.52 -5.75
C THR A 410 -11.47 7.76 -5.79
N HIS A 411 -12.57 7.70 -6.54
CA HIS A 411 -13.41 8.87 -6.77
C HIS A 411 -14.11 9.33 -5.49
N ILE A 412 -14.73 8.40 -4.74
CA ILE A 412 -15.40 8.76 -3.48
C ILE A 412 -14.40 9.29 -2.44
N MET A 413 -13.17 8.78 -2.43
CA MET A 413 -12.10 9.30 -1.58
C MET A 413 -11.79 10.76 -1.92
N MET A 414 -11.57 11.07 -3.20
CA MET A 414 -11.17 12.41 -3.63
C MET A 414 -12.29 13.42 -3.45
N GLU A 415 -13.53 13.06 -3.77
CA GLU A 415 -14.71 13.88 -3.52
C GLU A 415 -14.88 14.16 -2.01
N ALA A 416 -14.72 13.14 -1.16
CA ALA A 416 -14.80 13.29 0.29
C ALA A 416 -13.71 14.23 0.83
N LEU A 417 -12.47 14.06 0.36
CA LEU A 417 -11.35 14.93 0.72
C LEU A 417 -11.61 16.38 0.33
N HIS A 418 -12.04 16.64 -0.91
CA HIS A 418 -12.35 17.98 -1.36
C HIS A 418 -13.46 18.63 -0.53
N ARG A 419 -14.57 17.93 -0.30
CA ARG A 419 -15.70 18.45 0.47
C ARG A 419 -15.34 18.75 1.92
N HIS A 420 -14.58 17.86 2.55
CA HIS A 420 -14.11 18.06 3.91
C HIS A 420 -13.27 19.34 4.02
N LEU A 421 -12.29 19.52 3.13
CA LEU A 421 -11.44 20.70 3.13
C LEU A 421 -12.21 22.00 2.81
N THR A 422 -13.12 21.95 1.85
CA THR A 422 -14.01 23.08 1.53
C THR A 422 -14.88 23.45 2.73
N GLN A 423 -15.43 22.46 3.43
CA GLN A 423 -16.21 22.70 4.66
C GLN A 423 -15.34 23.35 5.76
N LEU A 424 -14.11 22.87 5.97
CA LEU A 424 -13.19 23.47 6.95
C LEU A 424 -12.87 24.92 6.59
N HIS A 425 -12.63 25.21 5.30
CA HIS A 425 -12.37 26.56 4.83
C HIS A 425 -13.57 27.49 5.04
N ASP A 426 -14.78 27.04 4.72
CA ASP A 426 -16.01 27.81 4.91
C ASP A 426 -16.23 28.16 6.38
N ARG A 427 -15.98 27.21 7.29
CA ARG A 427 -16.09 27.42 8.74
C ARG A 427 -15.04 28.43 9.22
N PHE A 428 -13.81 28.32 8.74
CA PHE A 428 -12.74 29.27 9.03
C PHE A 428 -13.10 30.69 8.56
N ALA A 429 -13.60 30.83 7.34
CA ALA A 429 -13.98 32.13 6.76
C ALA A 429 -15.14 32.79 7.54
N LYS A 430 -16.02 32.00 8.15
CA LYS A 430 -17.10 32.47 9.03
C LYS A 430 -16.63 32.80 10.45
N GLY A 431 -15.38 32.52 10.78
CA GLY A 431 -14.85 32.67 12.14
C GLY A 431 -15.46 31.69 13.14
N GLU A 432 -15.92 30.53 12.68
CA GLU A 432 -16.44 29.49 13.57
C GLU A 432 -15.31 28.93 14.44
N PRO A 433 -15.61 28.57 15.70
CA PRO A 433 -14.61 27.96 16.57
C PRO A 433 -14.17 26.61 16.02
N VAL A 434 -12.87 26.35 16.15
CA VAL A 434 -12.26 25.06 15.83
C VAL A 434 -12.80 24.02 16.80
N MET A 435 -13.03 22.80 16.31
CA MET A 435 -13.48 21.69 17.16
C MET A 435 -12.37 21.35 18.17
N ALA A 436 -12.61 21.67 19.43
CA ALA A 436 -11.70 21.32 20.52
C ALA A 436 -11.65 19.80 20.72
N ASP A 437 -10.47 19.28 21.01
CA ASP A 437 -10.32 17.92 21.53
C ASP A 437 -11.00 17.86 22.91
N ASP A 438 -12.11 17.12 23.03
CA ASP A 438 -12.82 16.80 24.27
C ASP A 438 -12.09 15.68 24.99
N GLU A 439 -11.40 16.04 26.07
CA GLU A 439 -10.79 15.09 26.99
C GLU A 439 -11.81 14.47 27.97
N SER A 440 -13.09 14.86 27.90
CA SER A 440 -14.13 14.43 28.86
C SER A 440 -14.92 13.19 28.47
N THR A 441 -14.70 12.62 27.27
CA THR A 441 -15.38 11.37 26.88
C THR A 441 -14.84 10.22 27.73
N SER A 442 -15.62 9.85 28.75
CA SER A 442 -15.23 8.79 29.69
C SER A 442 -14.99 7.47 28.94
N ASP A 443 -13.97 6.72 29.38
CA ASP A 443 -13.61 5.40 28.85
C ASP A 443 -14.80 4.42 28.73
N ASP A 444 -15.88 4.65 29.48
CA ASP A 444 -17.05 3.78 29.56
C ASP A 444 -18.04 3.95 28.39
N GLU A 445 -18.17 5.16 27.80
CA GLU A 445 -18.97 5.38 26.58
C GLU A 445 -18.25 4.89 25.32
N ILE A 446 -16.93 4.78 25.36
CA ILE A 446 -16.10 4.21 24.29
C ILE A 446 -16.23 2.67 24.27
N MET A 447 -16.30 2.05 25.44
CA MET A 447 -16.36 0.59 25.63
C MET A 447 -17.67 -0.06 25.16
N LEU A 448 -18.83 0.59 25.36
CA LEU A 448 -20.13 -0.01 25.04
C LEU A 448 -20.33 -0.23 23.52
N PHE A 449 -19.62 0.54 22.70
CA PHE A 449 -19.83 0.57 21.25
C PHE A 449 -18.76 -0.13 20.43
N GLN A 450 -17.49 -0.18 20.89
CA GLN A 450 -16.46 -1.01 20.24
C GLN A 450 -16.70 -2.52 20.44
N ALA A 451 -17.49 -2.91 21.43
CA ALA A 451 -17.97 -4.29 21.58
C ALA A 451 -18.94 -4.70 20.45
N ALA A 452 -19.60 -3.76 19.78
CA ALA A 452 -20.47 -4.02 18.62
C ALA A 452 -19.66 -4.18 17.32
N ALA A 453 -18.63 -3.35 17.11
CA ALA A 453 -17.78 -3.40 15.91
C ALA A 453 -16.82 -4.61 15.89
N ASN A 454 -16.29 -5.03 17.04
CA ASN A 454 -15.35 -6.17 17.13
C ASN A 454 -16.02 -7.56 16.98
N ARG A 455 -17.34 -7.64 16.78
CA ARG A 455 -18.01 -8.91 16.49
C ARG A 455 -17.83 -9.38 15.03
N PHE A 456 -17.31 -8.52 14.14
CA PHE A 456 -17.09 -8.88 12.73
C PHE A 456 -15.69 -9.48 12.46
N PHE A 457 -14.65 -9.07 13.21
CA PHE A 457 -13.27 -9.49 12.96
C PHE A 457 -12.71 -10.56 13.92
N SER A 458 -13.52 -11.13 14.82
CA SER A 458 -13.04 -12.13 15.79
C SER A 458 -13.33 -13.59 15.40
N ARG A 459 -13.44 -13.89 14.11
CA ARG A 459 -13.43 -15.26 13.58
C ARG A 459 -12.31 -15.38 12.54
N GLU A 460 -11.08 -15.23 13.03
CA GLU A 460 -9.87 -15.81 12.41
C GLU A 460 -9.59 -17.18 13.03
#